data_AF-A0A7C6RWU1-F1
#
_entry.id   AF-A0A7C6RWU1-F1
#
_cell.length_a   1.000
_cell.length_b   1.000
_cell.length_c   1.000
_cell.angle_alpha   90.00
_cell.angle_beta   90.00
_cell.angle_gamma   90.00
#
_symmetry.space_group_name_H-M   'P 1'
#
loop_
_entity.id
_entity.type
_entity.pdbx_description
1 polymer ?
#
loop_
_entity_poly.entity_id
_entity_poly.type
_entity_poly.pdbx_seq_one_letter_code
_entity_poly.pdbx_strand_id
1 'polypeptide(L)'
;MYLCICKAVSDQQIRQAVAQGARTVGDVSARLGVGVECGKCLDSIREFLDECLAASPAAVAVAAPPPVVVDAAPPPVVVDAAPPRAAWFAIDL
;
A
#
# COMPACT_ATOMS: atom_id res chain seq x y z
N MET A 1 -6.18 -10.26 0.32
CA MET A 1 -5.82 -9.98 -1.10
C MET A 1 -4.92 -8.75 -1.21
N TYR A 2 -4.06 -8.63 -2.23
CA TYR A 2 -3.30 -7.41 -2.48
C TYR A 2 -4.13 -6.40 -3.29
N LEU A 3 -4.28 -5.19 -2.75
CA LEU A 3 -4.96 -4.06 -3.39
C LEU A 3 -3.98 -3.10 -4.08
N CYS A 4 -2.72 -3.02 -3.63
CA CYS A 4 -1.66 -2.32 -4.34
C CYS A 4 -0.46 -3.25 -4.53
N ILE A 5 -0.16 -3.63 -5.76
CA ILE A 5 0.97 -4.51 -6.08
C ILE A 5 2.30 -3.76 -5.93
N CYS A 6 2.38 -2.52 -6.41
CA CYS A 6 3.57 -1.67 -6.31
C CYS A 6 4.11 -1.53 -4.88
N LYS A 7 3.20 -1.42 -3.90
CA LYS A 7 3.56 -1.25 -2.48
C LYS A 7 3.32 -2.50 -1.64
N ALA A 8 2.95 -3.62 -2.27
CA ALA A 8 2.55 -4.85 -1.58
C ALA A 8 1.57 -4.59 -0.41
N VAL A 9 0.50 -3.82 -0.68
CA VAL A 9 -0.52 -3.50 0.33
C VAL A 9 -1.71 -4.42 0.18
N SER A 10 -2.06 -5.08 1.27
CA SER A 10 -3.19 -6.00 1.39
C SER A 10 -4.47 -5.32 1.90
N ASP A 11 -5.59 -5.99 1.68
CA ASP A 11 -6.89 -5.73 2.30
C ASP A 11 -6.80 -5.63 3.82
N GLN A 12 -6.07 -6.53 4.49
CA GLN A 12 -5.89 -6.50 5.93
C GLN A 12 -5.22 -5.21 6.40
N GLN A 13 -4.19 -4.75 5.69
CA GLN A 13 -3.50 -3.49 6.01
C GLN A 13 -4.43 -2.28 5.84
N ILE A 14 -5.31 -2.29 4.83
CA ILE A 14 -6.29 -1.21 4.66
C ILE A 14 -7.37 -1.27 5.75
N ARG A 15 -7.88 -2.45 6.11
CA ARG A 15 -8.81 -2.60 7.25
C ARG A 15 -8.19 -2.10 8.56
N GLN A 16 -6.91 -2.40 8.79
CA GLN A 16 -6.18 -1.91 9.95
C GLN A 16 -6.02 -0.39 9.92
N ALA A 17 -5.69 0.20 8.76
CA ALA A 17 -5.63 1.65 8.61
C ALA A 17 -6.99 2.31 8.94
N VAL A 18 -8.10 1.71 8.49
CA VAL A 18 -9.46 2.15 8.83
C VAL A 18 -9.75 2.02 10.32
N ALA A 19 -9.39 0.91 10.96
CA ALA A 19 -9.51 0.75 12.42
C ALA A 19 -8.71 1.81 13.18
N GLN A 20 -7.57 2.24 12.63
CA GLN A 20 -6.73 3.33 13.14
C GLN A 20 -7.18 4.74 12.68
N GLY A 21 -8.39 4.89 12.14
CA GLY A 21 -8.97 6.19 11.81
C GLY A 21 -8.75 6.71 10.39
N ALA A 22 -8.19 5.94 9.46
CA ALA A 22 -8.17 6.35 8.05
C ALA A 22 -9.61 6.40 7.49
N ARG A 23 -9.99 7.50 6.87
CA ARG A 23 -11.36 7.72 6.34
C ARG A 23 -11.36 8.10 4.87
N THR A 24 -10.23 8.51 4.32
CA THR A 24 -10.09 8.89 2.92
C THR A 24 -8.98 8.10 2.24
N VAL A 25 -9.03 8.01 0.90
CA VAL A 25 -7.93 7.43 0.11
C VAL A 25 -6.63 8.20 0.36
N GLY A 26 -6.70 9.50 0.63
CA GLY A 26 -5.55 10.32 1.03
C GLY A 26 -4.92 9.84 2.34
N ASP A 27 -5.73 9.51 3.35
CA ASP A 27 -5.23 8.96 4.61
C ASP A 27 -4.55 7.60 4.41
N VAL A 28 -5.16 6.75 3.58
CA VAL A 28 -4.60 5.43 3.25
C VAL A 28 -3.30 5.58 2.46
N SER A 29 -3.25 6.52 1.50
CA SER A 29 -2.06 6.86 0.71
C SER A 29 -0.94 7.40 1.59
N ALA A 30 -1.22 8.32 2.51
CA ALA A 30 -0.25 8.88 3.44
C ALA A 30 0.34 7.81 4.39
N ARG A 31 -0.46 6.81 4.78
CA ARG A 31 -0.03 5.75 5.71
C ARG A 31 0.67 4.58 5.02
N LEU A 32 0.22 4.19 3.83
CA LEU A 32 0.63 2.94 3.18
C LEU A 32 1.36 3.17 1.84
N GLY A 33 1.51 4.42 1.40
CA GLY A 33 2.19 4.78 0.14
C GLY A 33 1.43 4.40 -1.14
N VAL A 34 0.17 3.96 -1.01
CA VAL A 34 -0.64 3.53 -2.16
C VAL A 34 -0.92 4.69 -3.11
N GLY A 35 -1.05 4.39 -4.40
CA GLY A 35 -1.38 5.37 -5.43
C GLY A 35 -0.24 6.28 -5.89
N VAL A 36 0.92 6.27 -5.22
CA VAL A 36 2.07 7.13 -5.55
C VAL A 36 2.84 6.67 -6.80
N GLU A 37 2.79 5.37 -7.10
CA GLU A 37 3.56 4.80 -8.21
C GLU A 37 2.73 4.73 -9.51
N CYS A 38 2.08 3.61 -9.81
CA CYS A 38 1.29 3.49 -11.04
C CYS A 38 -0.15 4.02 -10.94
N GLY A 39 -0.66 4.34 -9.74
CA GLY A 39 -2.02 4.86 -9.52
C GLY A 39 -3.18 3.87 -9.74
N LYS A 40 -2.95 2.72 -10.37
CA LYS A 40 -4.01 1.76 -10.79
C LYS A 40 -4.86 1.20 -9.65
N CYS A 41 -4.37 1.24 -8.41
CA CYS A 41 -5.10 0.75 -7.24
C CYS A 41 -6.12 1.75 -6.68
N LEU A 42 -6.12 3.02 -7.11
CA LEU A 42 -6.87 4.08 -6.43
C LEU A 42 -8.39 3.84 -6.41
N ASP A 43 -8.97 3.39 -7.52
CA ASP A 43 -10.41 3.14 -7.60
C ASP A 43 -10.80 1.93 -6.75
N SER A 44 -10.07 0.82 -6.86
CA SER A 44 -10.32 -0.37 -6.03
C SER A 44 -10.11 -0.12 -4.54
N ILE A 45 -9.13 0.72 -4.18
CA ILE A 45 -8.92 1.11 -2.77
C ILE A 45 -10.05 2.01 -2.28
N ARG A 46 -10.58 2.90 -3.12
CA ARG A 46 -11.75 3.73 -2.77
C ARG A 46 -12.96 2.85 -2.48
N GLU A 47 -13.31 1.96 -3.40
CA GLU A 47 -14.44 1.04 -3.26
C GLU A 47 -14.29 0.19 -1.99
N PHE A 48 -13.12 -0.41 -1.78
CA PHE A 48 -12.86 -1.22 -0.60
C PHE A 48 -12.87 -0.43 0.71
N LEU A 49 -12.40 0.83 0.67
CA LEU A 49 -12.47 1.74 1.81
C LEU A 49 -13.93 2.03 2.17
N ASP A 50 -14.77 2.33 1.19
CA ASP A 50 -16.19 2.60 1.38
C ASP A 50 -16.91 1.36 1.96
N GLU A 51 -16.59 0.16 1.46
CA GLU A 51 -17.07 -1.11 2.05
C GLU A 51 -16.65 -1.28 3.51
N CYS A 52 -15.39 -0.99 3.85
CA CYS A 52 -14.89 -1.08 5.22
C CYS A 52 -15.60 -0.10 6.16
N LEU A 53 -15.90 1.12 5.68
CA LEU A 53 -16.59 2.14 6.46
C LEU A 53 -18.07 1.82 6.65
N ALA A 54 -18.73 1.26 5.62
CA ALA A 54 -20.12 0.82 5.69
C ALA A 54 -20.30 -0.42 6.59
N ALA A 55 -19.30 -1.30 6.64
CA ALA A 55 -19.33 -2.54 7.43
C ALA A 55 -19.07 -2.35 8.93
N SER A 56 -18.71 -1.14 9.40
CA SER A 56 -18.44 -0.88 10.81
C SER A 56 -19.70 -0.44 11.55
N PRO A 57 -20.39 -1.31 12.33
CA PRO A 57 -21.42 -0.84 13.24
C PRO A 57 -20.74 0.02 14.32
N ALA A 58 -21.19 1.26 14.44
CA ALA A 58 -20.65 2.24 15.36
C ALA A 58 -20.46 1.68 16.78
N ALA A 59 -19.20 1.56 17.23
CA ALA A 59 -18.88 1.35 18.64
C ALA A 59 -17.58 2.08 19.01
N VAL A 60 -17.80 3.31 19.48
CA VAL A 60 -17.15 4.02 20.60
C VAL A 60 -15.64 4.30 20.54
N ALA A 61 -15.32 5.58 20.70
CA ALA A 61 -13.98 6.13 20.90
C ALA A 61 -13.22 5.49 22.07
N VAL A 62 -11.89 5.34 21.92
CA VAL A 62 -10.86 6.03 22.74
C VAL A 62 -9.46 5.60 22.30
N ALA A 63 -8.54 6.55 22.43
CA ALA A 63 -7.09 6.50 22.32
C ALA A 63 -6.54 6.51 20.89
N ALA A 64 -6.05 7.70 20.53
CA ALA A 64 -4.93 7.81 19.61
C ALA A 64 -3.89 6.74 19.97
N PRO A 65 -3.48 5.88 19.02
CA PRO A 65 -2.39 4.95 19.27
C PRO A 65 -1.11 5.76 19.58
N PRO A 66 -0.17 5.22 20.38
CA PRO A 66 1.18 5.79 20.44
C PRO A 66 1.74 5.87 19.01
N PRO A 67 2.78 6.69 18.74
CA PRO A 67 3.41 6.68 17.43
C PRO A 67 3.96 5.27 17.23
N VAL A 68 3.20 4.42 16.53
CA VAL A 68 3.70 3.16 16.03
C VAL A 68 4.71 3.59 15.00
N VAL A 69 5.98 3.46 15.40
CA VAL A 69 7.10 3.41 14.51
C VAL A 69 6.63 2.57 13.33
N VAL A 70 6.43 3.23 12.20
CA VAL A 70 6.48 2.53 10.94
C VAL A 70 7.83 1.84 11.02
N ASP A 71 7.84 0.51 11.12
CA ASP A 71 8.97 -0.21 10.56
C ASP A 71 8.97 0.29 9.13
N ALA A 72 9.87 1.26 8.90
CA ALA A 72 10.00 1.93 7.65
C ALA A 72 10.00 0.79 6.66
N ALA A 73 9.08 0.83 5.69
CA ALA A 73 9.22 0.00 4.50
C ALA A 73 10.72 -0.01 4.20
N PRO A 74 11.38 -1.18 4.21
CA PRO A 74 12.83 -1.24 4.09
C PRO A 74 13.19 -0.28 2.95
N PRO A 75 14.18 0.62 3.14
CA PRO A 75 14.51 1.62 2.13
C PRO A 75 14.53 0.90 0.80
N PRO A 76 13.91 1.45 -0.28
CA PRO A 76 13.84 0.73 -1.55
C PRO A 76 15.24 0.25 -1.82
N VAL A 77 15.45 -1.07 -1.67
CA VAL A 77 16.74 -1.67 -1.93
C VAL A 77 16.95 -1.29 -3.37
N VAL A 78 17.88 -0.36 -3.56
CA VAL A 78 18.27 0.14 -4.86
C VAL A 78 18.55 -1.08 -5.68
N VAL A 79 17.61 -1.41 -6.56
CA VAL A 79 17.82 -2.47 -7.53
C VAL A 79 18.94 -1.94 -8.41
N ASP A 80 20.12 -2.51 -8.18
CA ASP A 80 21.32 -2.25 -8.96
C ASP A 80 20.95 -2.28 -10.44
N ALA A 81 21.50 -1.30 -11.17
CA ALA A 81 21.18 -1.03 -12.55
C ALA A 81 21.06 -2.32 -13.35
N ALA A 82 19.92 -2.47 -14.03
CA ALA A 82 19.68 -3.54 -14.98
C ALA A 82 20.94 -3.74 -15.84
N PRO A 83 21.51 -4.96 -15.93
CA PRO A 83 22.58 -5.21 -16.88
C PRO A 83 22.05 -4.87 -18.29
N PRO A 84 22.88 -4.26 -19.15
CA PRO A 84 22.46 -3.88 -20.48
C PRO A 84 21.91 -5.10 -21.22
N ARG A 85 20.74 -4.93 -21.86
CA ARG A 85 19.96 -5.93 -22.62
C ARG A 85 20.70 -6.43 -23.88
N ALA A 86 21.94 -6.88 -23.78
CA ALA A 86 22.80 -7.19 -24.92
C ALA A 86 23.60 -8.51 -24.80
N ALA A 87 23.24 -9.42 -23.89
CA ALA A 87 23.97 -10.70 -23.75
C ALA A 87 23.29 -11.91 -24.42
N TRP A 88 22.12 -11.75 -25.05
CA TRP A 88 21.40 -12.87 -25.68
C TRP A 88 21.86 -13.19 -27.12
N PHE A 89 22.84 -12.46 -27.65
CA PHE A 89 23.39 -12.68 -29.00
C PHE A 89 24.81 -13.27 -29.02
N ALA A 90 25.35 -13.73 -27.89
CA ALA A 90 26.73 -14.23 -27.80
C ALA A 90 26.86 -15.76 -27.69
N ILE A 91 25.89 -16.52 -28.20
CA ILE A 91 26.02 -17.97 -28.41
C ILE A 91 25.77 -18.22 -29.91
N ASP A 92 26.83 -18.07 -30.71
CA ASP A 92 27.05 -18.77 -32.00
C ASP A 92 28.31 -18.22 -32.71
N LEU A 93 29.50 -18.48 -32.14
CA LEU A 93 30.74 -18.63 -32.91
C LEU A 93 31.75 -19.50 -32.16
#